data_AF-A0A7W1YR06-F1
#
_entry.id   AF-A0A7W1YR06-F1
#
_cell.length_a   1.000
_cell.length_b   1.000
_cell.length_c   1.000
_cell.angle_alpha   90.00
_cell.angle_beta   90.00
_cell.angle_gamma   90.00
#
_symmetry.space_group_name_H-M   'P 1'
#
loop_
_entity.id
_entity.type
_entity.pdbx_description
1 polymer ?
#
loop_
_entity_poly.entity_id
_entity_poly.type
_entity_poly.pdbx_seq_one_letter_code
_entity_poly.pdbx_strand_id
1 'polypeptide(L)'
;MIESDNILYLELEDVLLLYAVRFECSQAEAGDQLLRPDLLESALERPLQYAYYDSTDIALQAAALAHGIAENGVFCLTPQNGAFELI
;
A
#
# COMPACT_ATOMS: atom_id res chain seq x y z
N MET A 1 -29.90 -8.96 12.13
CA MET A 1 -28.62 -8.86 12.85
C MET A 1 -27.58 -8.77 11.75
N ILE A 2 -27.15 -7.56 11.39
CA ILE A 2 -26.15 -7.37 10.33
C ILE A 2 -24.84 -7.84 10.94
N GLU A 3 -24.21 -8.84 10.32
CA GLU A 3 -22.85 -9.25 10.65
C GLU A 3 -21.99 -8.00 10.69
N SER A 4 -21.24 -7.80 11.77
CA SER A 4 -20.27 -6.72 11.84
C SER A 4 -19.33 -6.91 10.65
N ASP A 5 -19.49 -6.09 9.61
CA ASP A 5 -18.58 -6.06 8.45
C ASP A 5 -17.17 -5.93 9.01
N ASN A 6 -16.41 -7.02 8.99
CA ASN A 6 -15.00 -7.01 9.34
C ASN A 6 -14.30 -6.28 8.20
N ILE A 7 -14.25 -4.94 8.29
CA ILE A 7 -13.45 -4.13 7.38
C ILE A 7 -12.00 -4.53 7.62
N LEU A 8 -11.42 -5.20 6.62
CA LEU A 8 -10.01 -5.58 6.60
C LEU A 8 -9.22 -4.41 6.01
N TYR A 9 -8.28 -3.90 6.80
CA TYR A 9 -7.32 -2.89 6.36
C TYR A 9 -6.05 -3.58 5.89
N LEU A 10 -5.37 -2.98 4.92
CA LEU A 10 -4.11 -3.51 4.40
C LEU A 10 -3.01 -3.34 5.43
N GLU A 11 -2.27 -4.41 5.66
CA GLU A 11 -1.02 -4.40 6.41
C GLU A 11 0.18 -4.29 5.46
N LEU A 12 1.36 -4.04 6.03
CA LEU A 12 2.60 -3.90 5.27
C LEU A 12 2.87 -5.15 4.41
N GLU A 13 2.64 -6.34 4.98
CA GLU A 13 2.84 -7.62 4.28
C GLU A 13 1.92 -7.76 3.07
N ASP A 14 0.67 -7.30 3.17
CA ASP A 14 -0.28 -7.32 2.05
C ASP A 14 0.22 -6.45 0.88
N VAL A 15 0.75 -5.27 1.19
CA VAL A 15 1.29 -4.36 0.18
C VAL A 15 2.54 -4.94 -0.48
N LEU A 16 3.44 -5.55 0.30
CA LEU A 16 4.63 -6.21 -0.23
C LEU A 16 4.27 -7.39 -1.13
N LEU A 17 3.25 -8.17 -0.75
CA LEU A 17 2.75 -9.26 -1.58
C LEU A 17 2.11 -8.74 -2.88
N LEU A 18 1.31 -7.68 -2.81
CA LEU A 18 0.73 -7.03 -3.99
C LEU A 18 1.80 -6.48 -4.93
N TYR A 19 2.85 -5.85 -4.37
CA TYR A 19 4.00 -5.38 -5.15
C TYR A 19 4.72 -6.55 -5.83
N ALA A 20 5.04 -7.60 -5.08
CA ALA A 20 5.70 -8.80 -5.57
C ALA A 20 4.93 -9.44 -6.74
N VAL A 21 3.60 -9.57 -6.61
CA VAL A 21 2.73 -10.06 -7.68
C VAL A 21 2.74 -9.13 -8.89
N ARG A 22 2.69 -7.81 -8.68
CA ARG A 22 2.61 -6.82 -9.77
C ARG A 22 3.90 -6.73 -10.58
N PHE A 23 5.05 -6.89 -9.94
CA PHE A 23 6.39 -6.75 -10.53
C PHE A 23 7.11 -8.10 -10.72
N GLU A 24 6.40 -9.21 -10.53
CA GLU A 24 6.91 -10.58 -10.73
C GLU A 24 8.21 -10.86 -9.96
N CYS A 25 8.32 -10.33 -8.74
CA CYS A 25 9.43 -10.60 -7.82
C CYS A 25 8.96 -11.38 -6.60
N SER A 26 9.90 -11.84 -5.78
CA SER A 26 9.59 -12.40 -4.47
C SER A 26 9.22 -11.30 -3.47
N GLN A 27 8.45 -11.66 -2.44
CA GLN A 27 8.12 -10.74 -1.35
C GLN A 27 9.38 -10.24 -0.62
N ALA A 28 10.44 -11.06 -0.55
CA ALA A 28 11.73 -10.64 -0.01
C ALA A 28 12.37 -9.52 -0.86
N GLU A 29 12.40 -9.69 -2.20
CA GLU A 29 12.91 -8.65 -3.11
C GLU A 29 12.05 -7.39 -3.12
N ALA A 30 10.74 -7.51 -2.89
CA ALA A 30 9.85 -6.36 -2.69
C ALA A 30 10.22 -5.59 -1.40
N GLY A 31 10.54 -6.32 -0.33
CA GLY A 31 11.06 -5.75 0.92
C GLY A 31 12.40 -5.03 0.71
N ASP A 32 13.31 -5.61 -0.07
CA ASP A 32 14.60 -4.98 -0.41
C ASP A 32 14.43 -3.70 -1.25
N GLN A 33 13.32 -3.59 -2.00
CA GLN A 33 12.97 -2.41 -2.80
C GLN A 33 12.19 -1.35 -2.01
N LEU A 34 11.77 -1.63 -0.78
CA LEU A 34 11.07 -0.67 0.08
C LEU A 34 12.07 0.29 0.72
N LEU A 35 12.06 1.55 0.28
CA LEU A 35 13.01 2.58 0.72
C LEU A 35 12.62 3.23 2.04
N ARG A 36 11.31 3.35 2.30
CA ARG A 36 10.74 4.12 3.41
C ARG A 36 9.58 3.35 4.05
N PRO A 37 9.87 2.30 4.83
CA PRO A 37 8.84 1.46 5.45
C PRO A 37 7.94 2.26 6.41
N ASP A 38 8.53 3.18 7.16
CA ASP A 38 7.84 4.10 8.07
C ASP A 38 6.78 4.96 7.36
N LEU A 39 7.10 5.45 6.16
CA LEU A 39 6.16 6.26 5.38
C LEU A 39 5.06 5.42 4.72
N LEU A 40 5.33 4.16 4.40
CA LEU A 40 4.30 3.23 3.93
C LEU A 40 3.35 2.86 5.06
N GLU A 41 3.87 2.51 6.24
CA GLU A 41 3.06 2.25 7.44
C GLU A 41 2.17 3.46 7.76
N SER A 42 2.74 4.66 7.76
CA SER A 42 1.95 5.89 7.97
C SER A 42 0.84 6.07 6.92
N ALA A 43 1.08 5.72 5.66
CA ALA A 43 0.05 5.78 4.61
C ALA A 43 -1.05 4.73 4.82
N LEU A 44 -0.71 3.54 5.31
CA LEU A 44 -1.66 2.46 5.61
C LEU A 44 -2.55 2.77 6.82
N GLU A 45 -2.07 3.58 7.77
CA GLU A 45 -2.87 4.04 8.90
C GLU A 45 -3.88 5.13 8.52
N ARG A 46 -3.69 5.87 7.42
CA ARG A 46 -4.56 6.99 7.03
C ARG A 46 -6.03 6.57 6.87
N PRO A 47 -6.39 5.49 6.17
CA PRO A 47 -7.78 4.99 6.10
C PRO A 47 -8.41 4.75 7.46
N LEU A 48 -7.65 4.17 8.40
CA LEU A 48 -8.11 3.87 9.74
C LEU A 48 -8.40 5.16 10.52
N GLN A 49 -7.53 6.17 10.40
CA GLN A 49 -7.76 7.48 11.00
C GLN A 49 -9.03 8.14 10.46
N TYR A 50 -9.24 8.09 9.14
CA TYR A 50 -10.46 8.62 8.53
C TYR A 50 -11.71 7.88 9.04
N ALA A 51 -11.67 6.54 9.06
CA ALA A 51 -12.76 5.72 9.58
C ALA A 51 -13.13 6.07 11.05
N TYR A 52 -12.12 6.31 11.90
CA TYR A 52 -12.33 6.64 13.31
C TYR A 52 -12.84 8.06 13.55
N TYR A 53 -12.33 9.05 12.82
CA TYR A 53 -12.61 10.46 13.11
C TYR A 53 -13.79 11.04 12.32
N ASP A 54 -14.04 10.57 11.10
CA ASP A 54 -14.98 11.24 10.17
C ASP A 54 -16.17 10.37 9.74
N SER A 55 -16.32 9.15 10.28
CA SER A 55 -17.32 8.17 9.80
C SER A 55 -17.32 8.07 8.26
N THR A 56 -16.12 8.14 7.69
CA THR A 56 -15.94 8.43 6.27
C THR A 56 -16.30 7.24 5.42
N ASP A 57 -16.88 7.48 4.24
CA ASP A 57 -17.15 6.39 3.30
C ASP A 57 -15.85 5.71 2.82
N ILE A 58 -16.00 4.49 2.30
CA ILE A 58 -14.89 3.68 1.82
C ILE A 58 -14.15 4.33 0.65
N ALA A 59 -14.82 5.19 -0.14
CA ALA A 59 -14.21 5.84 -1.28
C ALA A 59 -13.19 6.91 -0.84
N LEU A 60 -13.51 7.69 0.19
CA LEU A 60 -12.60 8.68 0.74
C LEU A 60 -11.45 8.02 1.51
N GLN A 61 -11.70 6.91 2.20
CA GLN A 61 -10.64 6.10 2.80
C GLN A 61 -9.66 5.58 1.74
N ALA A 62 -10.16 5.03 0.64
CA ALA A 62 -9.33 4.56 -0.47
C ALA A 62 -8.54 5.70 -1.14
N ALA A 63 -9.15 6.88 -1.29
CA ALA A 63 -8.48 8.05 -1.82
C ALA A 63 -7.34 8.52 -0.89
N ALA A 64 -7.55 8.54 0.42
CA ALA A 64 -6.52 8.89 1.40
C ALA A 64 -5.33 7.91 1.37
N LEU A 65 -5.61 6.61 1.24
CA LEU A 65 -4.58 5.58 1.04
C LEU A 65 -3.76 5.82 -0.23
N ALA A 66 -4.45 5.91 -1.38
CA ALA A 66 -3.81 6.07 -2.67
C ALA A 66 -2.95 7.33 -2.72
N HIS A 67 -3.45 8.42 -2.15
CA HIS A 67 -2.72 9.67 -2.03
C HIS A 67 -1.46 9.51 -1.16
N GLY A 68 -1.55 8.89 0.01
CA GLY A 68 -0.40 8.67 0.90
C GLY A 68 0.70 7.80 0.26
N ILE A 69 0.31 6.74 -0.45
CA ILE A 69 1.27 5.88 -1.17
C ILE A 69 1.97 6.68 -2.29
N ALA A 70 1.22 7.45 -3.07
CA ALA A 70 1.77 8.23 -4.18
C ALA A 70 2.68 9.38 -3.71
N GLU A 71 2.28 10.07 -2.64
CA GLU A 71 3.02 11.18 -2.04
C GLU A 71 4.40 10.74 -1.51
N ASN A 72 4.45 9.56 -0.88
CA ASN A 72 5.64 9.13 -0.16
C ASN A 72 6.70 8.43 -1.03
N GLY A 73 6.36 8.00 -2.24
CA GLY A 73 7.31 7.38 -3.18
C GLY A 73 8.11 6.24 -2.53
N VAL A 74 7.42 5.33 -1.86
CA VAL A 74 8.02 4.39 -0.88
C VAL A 74 8.85 3.26 -1.51
N PHE A 75 8.64 2.93 -2.79
CA PHE A 75 9.37 1.88 -3.49
C PHE A 75 10.40 2.41 -4.48
N CYS A 76 11.52 1.71 -4.58
CA CYS A 76 12.53 1.93 -5.61
C CYS A 76 12.09 1.24 -6.92
N LEU A 77 11.64 2.02 -7.91
CA LEU A 77 11.17 1.48 -9.19
C LEU A 77 12.29 1.00 -10.12
N THR A 78 13.56 1.15 -9.78
CA THR A 78 14.64 0.59 -10.62
C THR A 78 14.62 -0.94 -10.51
N PRO A 79 14.29 -1.66 -11.58
CA PRO A 79 14.36 -3.11 -11.56
C PRO A 79 15.83 -3.52 -11.47
N GLN A 80 16.18 -4.40 -10.53
CA GLN A 80 17.54 -4.96 -10.45
C GLN A 80 17.87 -5.88 -11.64
N ASN A 81 16.86 -6.26 -12.44
CA ASN A 81 17.02 -6.93 -13.72
C ASN A 81 16.64 -5.97 -14.85
N GLY A 82 17.65 -5.47 -15.57
CA GLY A 82 17.54 -4.41 -16.59
C GLY A 82 16.70 -4.76 -17.82
N ALA A 83 15.38 -4.80 -17.67
CA ALA A 83 14.43 -4.86 -18.78
C ALA A 83 13.36 -3.77 -18.59
N PHE A 84 13.67 -2.57 -19.07
CA PHE A 84 12.64 -1.59 -19.40
C PHE A 84 12.12 -1.92 -20.80
N GLU A 85 10.89 -2.44 -20.91
CA GLU A 85 10.08 -2.20 -22.10
C GLU A 85 9.11 -1.07 -21.78
N LEU A 86 9.39 0.10 -22.36
CA LEU A 86 8.47 1.21 -22.46
C LEU A 86 7.33 0.79 -23.39
N ILE A 87 6.10 0.83 -22.91
CA ILE A 87 4.89 0.96 -23.74
C ILE A 87 4.36 2.38 -23.58
#